data_AF-A0AAV9JSF0-F1
#
_entry.id   AF-A0AAV9JSF0-F1
#
_cell.length_a   1.000
_cell.length_b   1.000
_cell.length_c   1.000
_cell.angle_alpha   90.00
_cell.angle_beta   90.00
_cell.angle_gamma   90.00
#
_symmetry.space_group_name_H-M   'P 1'
#
loop_
_entity.id
_entity.type
_entity.pdbx_description
1 polymer ?
#
loop_
_entity_poly.entity_id
_entity_poly.type
_entity_poly.pdbx_seq_one_letter_code
_entity_poly.pdbx_strand_id
1 'polypeptide(L)' 'MPIVHIVLFEFKPTTSHAQVEDGGFSHAFVSEFQSEEDRKYYLEEDPAHLAFVKSLEGVMQNVRVLDFEPGKF' A
#
# COMPACT_ATOMS: atom_id res chain seq x y z
N MET A 1 16.52 11.22 -4.40
CA MET A 1 15.64 11.42 -5.58
C MET A 1 14.24 11.02 -5.13
N PRO A 2 13.18 11.68 -5.63
CA PRO A 2 11.84 11.36 -5.18
C PRO A 2 11.46 9.93 -5.58
N ILE A 3 10.78 9.23 -4.68
CA ILE A 3 10.30 7.86 -4.90
C ILE A 3 8.79 7.87 -4.79
N VAL A 4 8.13 7.26 -5.77
CA VAL A 4 6.68 7.05 -5.74
C VAL A 4 6.43 5.61 -5.32
N HIS A 5 5.73 5.45 -4.20
CA HIS A 5 5.32 4.18 -3.62
C HIS A 5 3.83 3.98 -3.87
N ILE A 6 3.48 3.00 -4.71
CA ILE A 6 2.10 2.64 -5.01
C ILE A 6 1.78 1.28 -4.40
N VAL A 7 0.65 1.20 -3.71
CA VAL A 7 0.14 -0.06 -3.17
C VAL A 7 -1.27 -0.31 -3.67
N LEU A 8 -1.48 -1.47 -4.29
CA LEU A 8 -2.77 -1.94 -4.74
C LEU A 8 -3.29 -3.04 -3.80
N PHE A 9 -4.55 -2.92 -3.41
CA PHE A 9 -5.23 -3.83 -2.48
C PHE A 9 -6.38 -4.54 -3.16
N GLU A 10 -6.41 -5.85 -2.97
CA GLU A 10 -7.57 -6.70 -3.19
C GLU A 10 -7.94 -7.31 -1.85
N PHE A 11 -9.18 -7.09 -1.43
CA PHE A 11 -9.73 -7.62 -0.18
C PHE A 11 -10.35 -8.99 -0.40
N LYS A 12 -10.43 -9.80 0.65
CA LYS A 12 -11.12 -11.09 0.59
C LYS A 12 -12.60 -10.89 0.25
N PRO A 13 -13.22 -11.78 -0.53
CA PRO A 13 -14.66 -11.73 -0.80
C PRO A 13 -15.53 -11.86 0.45
N THR A 14 -14.98 -12.42 1.53
CA THR A 14 -15.66 -12.54 2.84
C THR A 14 -15.54 -11.28 3.70
N THR A 15 -14.71 -10.32 3.28
CA THR A 15 -14.72 -8.96 3.84
C THR A 15 -16.04 -8.30 3.44
N SER A 16 -16.62 -7.45 4.29
CA SER A 16 -18.00 -6.97 4.11
C SER A 16 -18.23 -6.36 2.71
N HIS A 17 -19.43 -6.53 2.14
CA HIS A 17 -19.74 -6.04 0.77
C HIS A 17 -19.52 -4.52 0.61
N ALA A 18 -19.56 -3.74 1.70
CA ALA A 18 -19.21 -2.32 1.66
C ALA A 18 -17.73 -2.05 1.31
N GLN A 19 -16.88 -3.07 1.34
CA GLN A 19 -15.43 -2.98 1.13
C GLN A 19 -14.95 -3.63 -0.18
N VAL A 20 -15.83 -4.33 -0.92
CA VAL A 20 -15.45 -5.10 -2.13
C VAL A 20 -16.51 -4.95 -3.21
N GLU A 21 -16.26 -4.08 -4.20
CA GLU A 21 -16.91 -4.15 -5.52
C GLU A 21 -15.99 -4.95 -6.44
N ASP A 22 -16.53 -6.01 -7.05
CA ASP A 22 -16.01 -6.88 -8.12
C ASP A 22 -14.51 -7.26 -8.13
N GLY A 23 -14.23 -8.56 -8.26
CA GLY A 23 -12.90 -9.17 -8.06
C GLY A 23 -11.72 -8.48 -8.76
N GLY A 24 -10.55 -8.54 -8.12
CA GLY A 24 -9.32 -7.84 -8.53
C GLY A 24 -8.91 -6.71 -7.56
N PHE A 25 -7.85 -5.98 -7.90
CA PHE A 25 -7.41 -4.83 -7.10
C PHE A 25 -8.44 -3.70 -7.18
N SER A 26 -9.03 -3.33 -6.05
CA SER A 26 -10.11 -2.33 -5.96
C SER A 26 -9.66 -1.00 -5.35
N HIS A 27 -8.57 -1.00 -4.57
CA HIS A 27 -8.06 0.19 -3.90
C HIS A 27 -6.58 0.41 -4.20
N ALA A 28 -6.19 1.68 -4.32
CA ALA A 28 -4.81 2.08 -4.53
C ALA A 28 -4.43 3.21 -3.56
N PHE A 29 -3.22 3.14 -3.02
CA PHE A 29 -2.59 4.19 -2.24
C PHE A 29 -1.34 4.65 -2.97
N VAL A 30 -1.15 5.97 -3.08
CA VAL A 30 0.03 6.58 -3.69
C VAL A 30 0.68 7.46 -2.64
N SER A 31 1.95 7.21 -2.34
CA SER A 31 2.77 8.01 -1.43
C SER A 31 4.03 8.46 -2.16
N GLU A 32 4.39 9.73 -1.99
CA GLU A 32 5.60 10.30 -2.58
C GLU A 32 6.59 10.64 -1.46
N PHE A 33 7.81 10.14 -1.58
CA PHE A 33 8.90 10.37 -0.63
C PHE A 33 10.00 11.20 -1.29
N GLN A 34 10.62 12.12 -0.54
CA GLN A 34 11.71 12.95 -1.06
C GLN A 34 13.04 12.18 -1.13
N SER A 35 13.18 11.13 -0.32
CA SER A 35 14.38 10.30 -0.19
C SER A 35 14.03 8.83 0.11
N GLU A 36 15.01 7.94 -0.06
CA GLU A 36 14.87 6.53 0.30
C GLU A 36 14.80 6.37 1.83
N GLU A 37 15.48 7.24 2.57
CA GLU A 37 15.44 7.28 4.02
C GLU A 37 14.04 7.59 4.54
N ASP A 38 13.32 8.53 3.93
CA ASP A 38 11.93 8.86 4.31
C ASP A 38 10.99 7.67 4.03
N ARG A 39 11.15 7.02 2.86
CA ARG A 39 10.38 5.83 2.50
C ARG A 39 10.66 4.69 3.48
N LYS A 40 11.92 4.46 3.82
CA LYS A 40 12.33 3.42 4.76
C LYS A 40 11.73 3.66 6.14
N TYR A 41 11.83 4.89 6.66
CA TYR A 41 11.20 5.25 7.93
C TYR A 41 9.69 4.98 7.89
N TYR A 42 9.00 5.40 6.84
CA TYR A 42 7.56 5.13 6.68
C TYR A 42 7.26 3.63 6.75
N LEU A 43 7.98 2.79 5.99
CA LEU A 43 7.73 1.35 5.91
C LEU A 43 8.10 0.57 7.18
N GLU A 44 9.17 0.97 7.87
CA GLU A 44 9.79 0.14 8.91
C GLU A 44 9.62 0.70 10.33
N GLU A 45 9.45 2.01 10.49
CA GLU A 45 9.56 2.69 11.78
C GLU A 45 8.32 3.52 12.13
N ASP A 46 7.57 4.04 11.16
CA ASP A 46 6.39 4.87 11.42
C ASP A 46 5.29 4.07 12.14
N PRO A 47 5.01 4.37 13.42
CA PRO A 47 4.01 3.62 14.18
C PRO A 47 2.60 3.72 13.58
N ALA A 48 2.27 4.81 12.87
CA ALA A 48 0.98 4.95 12.22
C ALA A 48 0.85 4.01 11.02
N HIS A 49 1.88 3.93 10.17
CA HIS A 49 1.90 2.98 9.06
C HIS A 49 1.87 1.53 9.57
N LEU A 50 2.70 1.19 10.56
CA LEU A 50 2.75 -0.16 11.12
C LEU A 50 1.40 -0.57 11.74
N ALA A 51 0.71 0.36 12.43
CA ALA A 51 -0.64 0.12 12.95
C ALA A 51 -1.65 -0.12 11.82
N PHE A 52 -1.55 0.63 10.72
CA PHE A 52 -2.39 0.42 9.54
C PHE A 52 -2.16 -0.96 8.91
N VAL A 53 -0.91 -1.38 8.68
CA VAL A 53 -0.59 -2.72 8.14
C VAL A 53 -1.17 -3.82 9.01
N LYS A 54 -1.02 -3.69 10.33
CA LYS A 54 -1.59 -4.65 11.28
C LYS A 54 -3.12 -4.70 11.22
N SER A 55 -3.79 -3.57 10.99
CA SER A 55 -5.25 -3.53 10.86
C SER A 55 -5.79 -4.30 9.64
N LEU A 56 -4.92 -4.55 8.64
CA LEU A 56 -5.25 -5.30 7.42
C LEU A 56 -5.09 -6.82 7.57
N GLU A 57 -4.59 -7.30 8.71
CA GLU A 57 -4.47 -8.73 8.99
C GLU A 57 -5.85 -9.42 8.91
N GLY A 58 -5.91 -10.51 8.15
CA GLY A 58 -7.13 -11.31 8.01
C GLY A 58 -8.12 -10.84 6.95
N VAL A 59 -8.03 -9.60 6.43
CA VAL A 59 -8.95 -9.06 5.42
C VAL A 59 -8.39 -8.96 4.00
N MET A 60 -7.06 -9.01 3.84
CA MET A 60 -6.40 -8.91 2.54
C MET A 60 -6.40 -10.24 1.78
N GLN A 61 -6.73 -10.18 0.48
CA GLN A 61 -6.62 -11.28 -0.47
C GLN A 61 -5.31 -11.19 -1.26
N ASN A 62 -5.03 -10.04 -1.87
CA ASN A 62 -3.77 -9.76 -2.57
C ASN A 62 -3.28 -8.33 -2.28
N VAL A 63 -1.96 -8.16 -2.31
CA VAL A 63 -1.28 -6.86 -2.23
C VAL A 63 -0.26 -6.78 -3.35
N ARG A 64 -0.19 -5.65 -4.05
CA ARG A 64 0.87 -5.37 -5.02
C ARG A 64 1.51 -4.03 -4.73
N VAL A 65 2.83 -4.01 -4.63
CA VAL A 65 3.62 -2.81 -4.38
C VAL A 65 4.43 -2.49 -5.63
N LEU A 66 4.46 -1.21 -6.00
CA LEU A 66 5.32 -0.68 -7.04
C LEU A 66 6.07 0.52 -6.47
N ASP A 67 7.39 0.46 -6.51
CA ASP A 67 8.26 1.58 -6.20
C ASP A 67 9.02 1.98 -7.45
N PHE A 68 9.02 3.27 -7.77
CA PHE A 68 9.79 3.79 -8.88
C PHE A 68 10.26 5.21 -8.64
N GLU A 69 11.33 5.57 -9.34
CA GLU A 69 11.81 6.94 -9.40
C GLU A 69 11.30 7.58 -10.71
N PRO A 70 10.56 8.70 -10.64
CA PRO A 70 10.06 9.37 -11.83
C PRO A 70 11.19 9.72 -12.81
N GLY A 71 11.05 9.26 -14.07
CA GLY A 71 12.02 9.53 -15.13
C GLY A 71 13.22 8.59 -15.20
N LYS A 72 13.27 7.53 -14.38
CA LYS A 72 14.21 6.41 -14.56
C LYS A 72 13.49 5.24 -15.25
N PHE A 73 14.08 4.74 -16.34
CA PHE A 73 13.52 3.69 -17.21
C PHE A 73 14.37 2.42 -17.20
#